data_AF-A0A7X8Z1B9-F1
#
_entry.id   AF-A0A7X8Z1B9-F1
#
_cell.length_a   1.000
_cell.length_b   1.000
_cell.length_c   1.000
_cell.angle_alpha   90.00
_cell.angle_beta   90.00
_cell.angle_gamma   90.00
#
_symmetry.space_group_name_H-M   'P 1'
#
loop_
_entity.id
_entity.type
_entity.pdbx_description
1 polymer ?
#
loop_
_entity_poly.entity_id
_entity_poly.type
_entity_poly.pdbx_seq_one_letter_code
_entity_poly.pdbx_strand_id
1 'polypeptide(L)'
;MIRLINEQDEFLLSQLLDGDLPAEQAEELHRRMELEPELRQVYAQLSEVNESLTGRRADQPVMQWDAFRREIMDSIRIESGSSRMPRLARWFRVGVSLAAAASIALAVVIYNYRPAGEQPVAVVAFEPAPEQPSHVPQEDEPIVIFHRPGLMANARSSDSAQTGAGREVSSGAIQVSFEKSSEITEQYNQRDQMLRSSPSIQYHVGSPPVDRPVVDDLFAVLGPLG
;
A
#
# COMPACT_ATOMS: atom_id res chain seq x y z
N MET A 1 -29.68 -1.05 -22.68
CA MET A 1 -28.67 -2.12 -22.77
C MET A 1 -27.47 -1.49 -23.43
N ILE A 2 -26.41 -1.20 -22.67
CA ILE A 2 -25.21 -0.56 -23.22
C ILE A 2 -24.46 -1.67 -23.94
N ARG A 3 -24.33 -1.57 -25.27
CA ARG A 3 -23.42 -2.45 -26.01
C ARG A 3 -22.01 -2.09 -25.57
N LEU A 4 -21.20 -3.11 -25.27
CA LEU A 4 -19.78 -2.89 -25.00
C LEU A 4 -19.14 -2.38 -26.29
N ILE A 5 -18.76 -1.11 -26.28
CA ILE A 5 -17.80 -0.58 -27.24
C ILE A 5 -16.48 -1.32 -27.04
N ASN A 6 -15.71 -1.46 -28.11
CA ASN A 6 -14.37 -2.04 -28.03
C ASN A 6 -13.49 -1.21 -27.08
N GLU A 7 -12.77 -1.85 -26.17
CA GLU A 7 -11.86 -1.20 -25.21
C GLU A 7 -10.85 -0.28 -25.92
N GLN A 8 -10.44 -0.64 -27.13
CA GLN A 8 -9.54 0.17 -27.95
C GLN A 8 -10.16 1.52 -28.34
N ASP A 9 -11.45 1.55 -28.66
CA ASP A 9 -12.15 2.77 -29.05
C ASP A 9 -12.40 3.67 -27.83
N GLU A 10 -12.73 3.08 -26.68
CA GLU A 10 -12.84 3.81 -25.42
C GLU A 10 -11.50 4.48 -25.05
N PHE A 11 -10.39 3.77 -25.21
CA PHE A 11 -9.06 4.32 -24.99
C PHE A 11 -8.74 5.49 -25.93
N LEU A 12 -9.04 5.37 -27.23
CA LEU A 12 -8.83 6.45 -28.20
C LEU A 12 -9.71 7.68 -27.90
N LEU A 13 -10.96 7.47 -27.47
CA LEU A 13 -11.84 8.56 -27.05
C LEU A 13 -11.33 9.27 -25.79
N SER A 14 -10.76 8.53 -24.83
CA SER A 14 -10.09 9.12 -23.65
C SER A 14 -8.91 9.99 -24.06
N GLN A 15 -8.01 9.48 -24.91
CA GLN A 15 -6.86 10.25 -25.40
C GLN A 15 -7.28 11.49 -26.19
N LEU A 16 -8.37 11.41 -26.95
CA LEU A 16 -8.94 12.56 -27.66
C LEU A 16 -9.42 13.64 -26.69
N LEU A 17 -10.06 13.26 -25.57
CA LEU A 17 -10.53 14.19 -24.54
C LEU A 17 -9.39 14.84 -23.74
N ASP A 18 -8.31 14.09 -23.50
CA ASP A 18 -7.12 14.60 -22.82
C ASP A 18 -6.25 15.48 -23.74
N GLY A 19 -6.46 15.42 -25.06
CA GLY A 19 -5.67 16.16 -26.05
C GLY A 19 -4.33 15.51 -26.40
N ASP A 20 -4.14 14.25 -26.00
CA ASP A 20 -2.91 13.48 -26.20
C ASP A 20 -2.91 12.69 -27.52
N LEU A 21 -4.04 12.66 -28.24
CA LEU A 21 -4.19 11.89 -29.47
C LEU A 21 -3.54 12.62 -30.67
N PRO A 22 -2.67 11.94 -31.48
CA PRO A 22 -2.09 12.54 -32.68
C PRO A 22 -3.16 13.00 -33.68
N ALA A 23 -2.91 14.12 -34.37
CA ALA A 23 -3.89 14.77 -35.26
C ALA A 23 -4.46 13.81 -36.33
N GLU A 24 -3.60 12.99 -36.96
CA GLU A 24 -4.04 12.01 -37.97
C GLU A 24 -5.03 10.97 -37.40
N GLN A 25 -4.80 10.52 -36.16
CA GLN A 25 -5.68 9.56 -35.49
C GLN A 25 -6.97 10.21 -35.01
N ALA A 26 -6.90 11.46 -34.56
CA ALA A 26 -8.07 12.24 -34.19
C ALA A 26 -9.01 12.45 -35.39
N GLU A 27 -8.47 12.78 -36.57
CA GLU A 27 -9.27 12.93 -37.79
C GLU A 27 -9.93 11.61 -38.24
N GLU A 28 -9.22 10.48 -38.15
CA GLU A 28 -9.82 9.16 -38.43
C GLU A 28 -10.91 8.82 -37.42
N LEU A 29 -10.68 9.04 -36.13
CA LEU A 29 -11.67 8.80 -35.09
C LEU A 29 -12.91 9.68 -35.26
N HIS A 30 -12.74 10.94 -35.64
CA HIS A 30 -13.86 11.83 -35.98
C HIS A 30 -14.67 11.30 -37.16
N ARG A 31 -14.03 10.86 -38.25
CA ARG A 31 -14.71 10.22 -39.39
C ARG A 31 -15.48 8.97 -38.95
N ARG A 32 -14.92 8.15 -38.06
CA ARG A 32 -15.63 7.00 -37.50
C ARG A 32 -16.83 7.40 -36.64
N MET A 33 -16.71 8.42 -35.81
CA MET A 33 -17.83 8.95 -35.01
C MET A 33 -18.98 9.52 -35.86
N GLU A 34 -18.71 9.95 -37.09
CA GLU A 34 -19.74 10.34 -38.05
C GLU A 34 -20.55 9.13 -38.54
N LEU A 35 -19.87 8.01 -38.79
CA LEU A 35 -20.46 6.76 -39.28
C LEU A 35 -21.11 5.91 -38.17
N GLU A 36 -20.55 5.98 -36.95
CA GLU A 36 -20.91 5.12 -35.83
C GLU A 36 -21.61 5.95 -34.72
N PRO A 37 -22.96 5.98 -34.67
CA PRO A 37 -23.69 6.80 -33.69
C PRO A 37 -23.48 6.32 -32.24
N GLU A 38 -23.17 5.03 -32.04
CA GLU A 38 -22.83 4.47 -30.73
C GLU A 38 -21.55 5.11 -30.16
N LEU A 39 -20.50 5.29 -30.98
CA LEU A 39 -19.26 5.96 -30.61
C LEU A 39 -19.49 7.42 -30.18
N ARG A 40 -20.35 8.12 -30.92
CA ARG A 40 -20.73 9.50 -30.61
C ARG A 40 -21.46 9.61 -29.27
N GLN A 41 -22.33 8.66 -28.97
CA GLN A 41 -23.05 8.63 -27.69
C GLN A 41 -22.08 8.44 -26.51
N VAL A 42 -21.10 7.55 -26.64
CA VAL A 42 -20.09 7.33 -25.59
C VAL A 42 -19.15 8.52 -25.45
N TYR A 43 -18.72 9.13 -26.55
CA TYR A 43 -17.97 10.39 -26.49
C TYR A 43 -18.73 11.49 -25.75
N ALA A 44 -20.03 11.65 -26.04
CA ALA A 44 -20.87 12.63 -25.33
C ALA A 44 -20.92 12.36 -23.82
N GLN A 45 -21.08 11.10 -23.41
CA GLN A 45 -21.06 10.71 -21.99
C GLN A 45 -19.71 10.98 -21.32
N LEU A 46 -18.61 10.60 -21.97
CA LEU A 46 -17.27 10.86 -21.45
C LEU A 46 -16.97 12.36 -21.37
N SER A 47 -17.43 13.15 -22.34
CA SER A 47 -17.29 14.60 -22.33
C SER A 47 -18.06 15.26 -21.19
N GLU A 48 -19.29 14.82 -20.89
CA GLU A 48 -20.08 15.31 -19.77
C GLU A 48 -19.39 15.02 -18.43
N VAL A 49 -18.83 13.81 -18.27
CA VAL A 49 -18.03 13.44 -17.10
C VAL A 49 -16.81 14.34 -16.99
N ASN A 50 -16.06 14.54 -18.09
CA ASN A 50 -14.87 15.39 -18.10
C ASN A 50 -15.19 16.85 -17.74
N GLU A 51 -16.29 17.40 -18.26
CA GLU A 51 -16.77 18.74 -17.90
C GLU A 51 -17.12 18.83 -16.41
N SER A 52 -17.82 17.82 -15.86
CA SER A 52 -18.16 17.77 -14.44
C SER A 52 -16.92 17.72 -13.52
N LEU A 53 -15.88 17.00 -13.94
CA LEU A 53 -14.61 16.91 -13.23
C LEU A 53 -13.80 18.20 -13.36
N THR A 54 -13.77 18.79 -14.55
CA THR A 54 -13.05 20.05 -14.81
C THR A 54 -13.68 21.20 -14.02
N GLY A 55 -15.01 21.26 -13.95
CA GLY A 55 -15.72 22.22 -13.10
C GLY A 55 -15.33 22.09 -11.63
N ARG A 56 -15.17 20.86 -11.11
CA ARG A 56 -14.70 20.64 -9.74
C ARG A 56 -13.22 20.94 -9.53
N ARG A 57 -12.38 20.79 -10.57
CA ARG A 57 -10.96 21.17 -10.51
C ARG A 57 -10.78 22.67 -10.41
N ALA A 58 -11.68 23.47 -11.01
CA ALA A 58 -11.65 24.93 -10.85
C ALA A 58 -11.83 25.37 -9.39
N ASP A 59 -12.58 24.59 -8.60
CA ASP A 59 -12.79 24.83 -7.17
C ASP A 59 -11.69 24.20 -6.28
N GLN A 60 -10.72 23.48 -6.85
CA GLN A 60 -9.63 22.94 -6.04
C GLN A 60 -8.69 24.07 -5.62
N PRO A 61 -8.36 24.16 -4.31
CA PRO A 61 -7.38 25.13 -3.85
C PRO A 61 -6.05 24.87 -4.57
N VAL A 62 -5.41 25.93 -5.04
CA VAL A 62 -4.06 25.87 -5.63
C VAL A 62 -3.11 25.37 -4.55
N MET A 63 -2.89 24.06 -4.52
CA MET A 63 -2.04 23.41 -3.53
C MET A 63 -0.59 23.78 -3.86
N GLN A 64 0.05 24.53 -2.96
CA GLN A 64 1.47 24.82 -3.06
C GLN A 64 2.28 23.58 -2.69
N TRP A 65 2.57 22.73 -3.68
CA TRP A 65 3.26 21.46 -3.50
C TRP A 65 4.59 21.59 -2.74
N ASP A 66 5.31 22.70 -2.93
CA ASP A 66 6.56 22.96 -2.21
C ASP A 66 6.36 23.29 -0.73
N ALA A 67 5.25 23.93 -0.38
CA ALA A 67 4.90 24.18 1.02
C ALA A 67 4.46 22.87 1.69
N PHE A 68 3.57 22.11 1.04
CA PHE A 68 3.12 20.81 1.52
C PHE A 68 4.27 19.80 1.69
N ARG A 69 5.18 19.75 0.72
CA ARG A 69 6.38 18.90 0.80
C ARG A 69 7.27 19.29 1.98
N ARG A 70 7.50 20.59 2.20
CA ARG A 70 8.28 21.07 3.35
C ARG A 70 7.62 20.67 4.66
N GLU A 71 6.31 20.86 4.78
CA GLU A 71 5.55 20.47 5.96
C GLU A 71 5.66 18.97 6.27
N ILE A 72 5.52 18.11 5.24
CA ILE A 72 5.73 16.67 5.39
C ILE A 72 7.17 16.37 5.86
N MET A 73 8.18 16.94 5.19
CA MET A 73 9.58 16.66 5.53
C MET A 73 9.94 17.15 6.93
N ASP A 74 9.37 18.28 7.37
CA ASP A 74 9.55 18.80 8.72
C ASP A 74 8.88 17.88 9.75
N SER A 75 7.68 17.35 9.47
CA SER A 75 7.01 16.38 10.36
C SER A 75 7.85 15.11 10.55
N ILE A 76 8.44 14.57 9.48
CA ILE A 76 9.33 13.40 9.51
C ILE A 76 10.62 13.72 10.28
N ARG A 77 11.15 14.93 10.14
CA ARG A 77 12.36 15.37 10.84
C ARG A 77 12.15 15.49 12.34
N ILE A 78 10.98 15.97 12.76
CA ILE A 78 10.60 16.05 14.19
C ILE A 78 10.50 14.64 14.79
N GLU A 79 9.91 13.70 14.05
CA GLU A 79 9.77 12.31 14.51
C GLU A 79 11.12 11.57 14.58
N SER A 80 12.01 11.81 13.61
CA SER A 80 13.36 11.22 13.62
C SER A 80 14.30 11.86 14.65
N GLY A 81 14.17 13.17 14.91
CA GLY A 81 14.97 13.90 15.92
C GLY A 81 14.59 13.60 17.38
N SER A 82 13.35 13.15 17.64
CA SER A 82 12.85 12.81 18.98
C SER A 82 13.19 11.38 19.42
N SER A 83 14.06 10.67 18.71
CA SER A 83 14.49 9.30 19.05
C SER A 83 15.49 9.22 20.21
N ARG A 84 15.58 10.24 21.08
CA ARG A 84 16.17 10.08 22.42
C ARG A 84 15.12 9.53 23.38
N MET A 85 14.93 8.21 23.28
CA MET A 85 14.35 7.25 24.24
C MET A 85 13.60 7.80 25.47
N PRO A 86 12.25 7.64 25.50
CA PRO A 86 11.58 7.33 26.76
C PRO A 86 10.87 5.96 26.78
N ARG A 87 10.84 5.21 25.66
CA ARG A 87 10.07 3.95 25.57
C ARG A 87 10.67 2.75 26.30
N LEU A 88 12.00 2.68 26.44
CA LEU A 88 12.65 1.59 27.18
C LEU A 88 12.30 1.59 28.67
N ALA A 89 12.12 2.77 29.28
CA ALA A 89 11.79 2.88 30.71
C ALA A 89 10.44 2.22 31.07
N ARG A 90 9.49 2.18 30.13
CA ARG A 90 8.18 1.55 30.36
C ARG A 90 8.22 0.03 30.16
N TRP A 91 9.05 -0.46 29.24
CA TRP A 91 9.22 -1.90 28.99
C TRP A 91 10.01 -2.59 30.11
N PHE A 92 11.02 -1.92 30.68
CA PHE A 92 11.77 -2.43 31.83
C PHE A 92 10.89 -2.69 33.07
N ARG A 93 9.84 -1.90 33.31
CA ARG A 93 8.94 -2.13 34.46
C ARG A 93 8.16 -3.44 34.37
N VAL A 94 7.83 -3.90 33.15
CA VAL A 94 7.13 -5.17 32.95
C VAL A 94 8.09 -6.36 32.93
N GLY A 95 9.31 -6.16 32.38
CA GLY A 95 10.34 -7.21 32.35
C GLY A 95 10.86 -7.62 33.73
N VAL A 96 10.98 -6.67 34.67
CA VAL A 96 11.49 -6.96 36.03
C VAL A 96 10.59 -7.92 36.81
N SER A 97 9.27 -7.78 36.71
CA SER A 97 8.33 -8.71 37.38
C SER A 97 8.39 -10.13 36.82
N LEU A 98 8.61 -10.27 35.51
CA LEU A 98 8.71 -11.58 34.87
C LEU A 98 10.00 -12.30 35.27
N ALA A 99 11.13 -11.58 35.30
CA ALA A 99 12.41 -12.13 35.73
C ALA A 99 12.38 -12.59 37.20
N ALA A 100 11.73 -11.82 38.09
CA ALA A 100 11.55 -12.21 39.48
C ALA A 100 10.71 -13.50 39.60
N ALA A 101 9.59 -13.61 38.89
CA ALA A 101 8.76 -14.82 38.90
C ALA A 101 9.50 -16.05 38.36
N ALA A 102 10.25 -15.88 37.26
CA ALA A 102 11.08 -16.95 36.69
C ALA A 102 12.17 -17.42 37.66
N SER A 103 12.80 -16.50 38.40
CA SER A 103 13.81 -16.85 39.40
C SER A 103 13.24 -17.66 40.58
N ILE A 104 12.02 -17.31 41.04
CA ILE A 104 11.34 -18.04 42.11
C ILE A 104 10.93 -19.43 41.61
N ALA A 105 10.35 -19.53 40.40
CA ALA A 105 9.99 -20.81 39.80
C ALA A 105 11.20 -21.73 39.64
N LEU A 106 12.34 -21.20 39.17
CA LEU A 106 13.58 -21.96 39.04
C LEU A 106 14.08 -22.47 40.40
N ALA A 107 14.04 -21.62 41.44
CA ALA A 107 14.42 -22.02 42.80
C ALA A 107 13.51 -23.14 43.35
N VAL A 108 12.21 -23.08 43.08
CA VAL A 108 11.24 -24.12 43.47
C VAL A 108 11.50 -25.42 42.73
N VAL A 109 11.82 -25.38 41.43
CA VAL A 109 12.16 -26.57 40.64
C VAL A 109 13.43 -27.22 41.18
N ILE A 110 14.50 -26.44 41.42
CA ILE A 110 15.76 -26.97 41.96
C ILE A 110 15.56 -27.57 43.36
N TYR A 111 14.77 -26.92 44.23
CA TYR A 111 14.51 -27.42 45.57
C TYR A 111 13.67 -28.71 45.58
N ASN A 112 12.72 -28.85 44.65
CA ASN A 112 11.86 -30.03 44.54
C ASN A 112 12.46 -31.16 43.67
N TYR A 113 13.47 -30.88 42.86
CA TYR A 113 14.31 -31.89 42.21
C TYR A 113 15.21 -32.56 43.25
N ARG A 114 14.61 -33.27 44.21
CA ARG A 114 15.30 -34.37 44.88
C ARG A 114 15.47 -35.47 43.83
N PRO A 115 16.70 -35.95 43.55
CA PRO A 115 16.88 -37.05 42.62
C PRO A 115 16.13 -38.26 43.18
N ALA A 116 15.00 -38.58 42.56
CA ALA A 116 14.32 -39.84 42.80
C ALA A 116 15.31 -40.92 42.38
N GLY A 117 15.67 -41.77 43.35
CA GLY A 117 16.67 -42.82 43.16
C GLY A 117 16.44 -43.56 41.84
N GLU A 118 17.53 -43.76 41.10
CA GLU A 118 17.60 -44.46 39.83
C GLU A 118 16.72 -45.72 39.88
N GLN A 119 15.55 -45.66 39.26
CA GLN A 119 14.84 -46.88 38.88
C GLN A 119 15.41 -47.34 37.55
N PRO A 120 15.78 -48.62 37.42
CA PRO A 120 16.32 -49.17 36.18
C PRO A 120 15.27 -49.05 35.08
N VAL A 121 15.59 -48.26 34.05
CA VAL A 121 14.76 -48.07 32.87
C VAL A 121 14.64 -49.41 32.15
N ALA A 122 13.45 -50.01 32.22
CA ALA A 122 13.09 -51.12 31.34
C ALA A 122 13.02 -50.58 29.91
N VAL A 123 13.91 -51.08 29.06
CA VAL A 123 13.92 -50.79 27.62
C VAL A 123 12.64 -51.36 27.02
N VAL A 124 11.65 -50.50 26.79
CA VAL A 124 10.47 -50.83 25.98
C VAL A 124 10.90 -50.76 24.52
N ALA A 125 10.92 -51.90 23.85
CA ALA A 125 11.17 -51.99 22.42
C ALA A 125 10.07 -51.22 21.67
N PHE A 126 10.46 -50.17 20.96
CA PHE A 126 9.57 -49.47 20.05
C PHE A 126 9.35 -50.32 18.81
N GLU A 127 8.12 -50.76 18.63
CA GLU A 127 7.63 -51.34 17.38
C GLU A 127 7.40 -50.20 16.37
N PRO A 128 8.02 -50.24 15.17
CA PRO A 128 7.92 -49.16 14.19
C PRO A 128 6.48 -49.07 13.65
N ALA A 129 5.87 -47.89 13.82
CA ALA A 129 4.55 -47.58 13.31
C ALA A 129 4.54 -47.55 11.76
N PRO A 130 3.48 -48.06 11.09
CA PRO A 130 3.39 -48.06 9.64
C PRO A 130 3.23 -46.64 9.09
N GLU A 131 3.95 -46.40 7.99
CA GLU A 131 4.00 -45.15 7.22
C GLU A 131 2.60 -44.68 6.82
N GLN A 132 2.24 -43.46 7.25
CA GLN A 132 1.05 -42.77 6.75
C GLN A 132 1.33 -42.24 5.33
N PRO A 133 0.40 -42.42 4.38
CA PRO A 133 0.55 -41.92 3.02
C PRO A 133 0.53 -40.39 2.98
N SER A 134 1.56 -39.83 2.34
CA SER A 134 1.71 -38.41 2.04
C SER A 134 0.50 -37.86 1.28
N HIS A 135 -0.25 -36.97 1.92
CA HIS A 135 -1.27 -36.17 1.27
C HIS A 135 -0.61 -35.19 0.29
N VAL A 136 -0.85 -35.37 -1.00
CA VAL A 136 -0.46 -34.41 -2.05
C VAL A 136 -1.27 -33.13 -1.82
N PRO A 137 -0.65 -31.94 -1.73
CA PRO A 137 -1.38 -30.68 -1.70
C PRO A 137 -2.04 -30.50 -3.06
N GLN A 138 -3.37 -30.46 -3.07
CA GLN A 138 -4.15 -30.10 -4.24
C GLN A 138 -4.04 -28.57 -4.38
N GLU A 139 -3.57 -28.09 -5.54
CA GLU A 139 -3.52 -26.67 -5.87
C GLU A 139 -4.95 -26.12 -5.90
N ASP A 140 -5.37 -25.50 -4.80
CA ASP A 140 -6.64 -24.79 -4.70
C ASP A 140 -6.52 -23.44 -5.40
N GLU A 141 -7.27 -23.26 -6.49
CA GLU A 141 -7.47 -21.96 -7.12
C GLU A 141 -8.07 -20.97 -6.09
N PRO A 142 -7.57 -19.73 -6.00
CA PRO A 142 -8.04 -18.77 -5.01
C PRO A 142 -9.48 -18.33 -5.33
N ILE A 143 -10.45 -18.84 -4.55
CA ILE A 143 -11.83 -18.38 -4.59
C ILE A 143 -11.94 -17.07 -3.80
N VAL A 144 -12.02 -15.94 -4.53
CA VAL A 144 -12.32 -14.64 -3.91
C VAL A 144 -13.81 -14.57 -3.58
N ILE A 145 -14.16 -14.76 -2.31
CA ILE A 145 -15.55 -14.66 -1.83
C ILE A 145 -15.85 -13.20 -1.47
N PHE A 146 -16.58 -12.51 -2.34
CA PHE A 146 -17.11 -11.19 -2.04
C PHE A 146 -18.34 -11.31 -1.13
N HIS A 147 -18.17 -11.06 0.17
CA HIS A 147 -19.29 -10.86 1.07
C HIS A 147 -19.97 -9.52 0.76
N ARG A 148 -21.02 -9.56 -0.05
CA ARG A 148 -21.93 -8.42 -0.20
C ARG A 148 -22.71 -8.30 1.12
N PRO A 149 -22.52 -7.25 1.94
CA PRO A 149 -23.33 -7.07 3.13
C PRO A 149 -24.80 -6.98 2.69
N GLY A 150 -25.61 -7.88 3.23
CA GLY A 150 -27.02 -8.00 2.87
C GLY A 150 -27.70 -6.65 2.96
N LEU A 151 -28.19 -6.16 1.81
CA LEU A 151 -29.28 -5.21 1.75
C LEU A 151 -30.48 -5.87 2.45
N MET A 152 -30.57 -5.69 3.77
CA MET A 152 -31.82 -5.88 4.50
C MET A 152 -32.80 -4.88 3.90
N ALA A 153 -33.59 -5.38 2.95
CA ALA A 153 -34.73 -4.70 2.39
C ALA A 153 -35.73 -4.46 3.52
N ASN A 154 -35.65 -3.28 4.14
CA ASN A 154 -36.73 -2.76 4.97
C ASN A 154 -37.90 -2.41 4.05
N ALA A 155 -38.70 -3.42 3.74
CA ALA A 155 -40.02 -3.23 3.18
C ALA A 155 -40.93 -2.63 4.26
N ARG A 156 -41.36 -1.39 4.00
CA ARG A 156 -42.63 -0.77 4.43
C ARG A 156 -42.89 -0.64 5.94
N SER A 157 -42.80 0.60 6.40
CA SER A 157 -43.84 1.21 7.24
C SER A 157 -44.03 2.66 6.81
N SER A 158 -45.28 2.99 6.55
CA SER A 158 -45.84 4.23 6.03
C SER A 158 -45.78 5.41 7.02
N ASP A 159 -45.98 6.59 6.45
CA ASP A 159 -46.44 7.84 7.07
C ASP A 159 -45.53 8.50 8.12
N SER A 160 -44.85 9.56 7.67
CA SER A 160 -44.97 10.87 8.32
C SER A 160 -44.32 11.94 7.46
N ALA A 161 -45.13 12.91 7.03
CA ALA A 161 -44.67 14.18 6.54
C ALA A 161 -43.94 14.91 7.67
N GLN A 162 -42.62 14.98 7.61
CA GLN A 162 -41.87 15.92 8.44
C GLN A 162 -40.71 16.53 7.66
N THR A 163 -40.93 17.78 7.29
CA THR A 163 -39.99 18.75 6.77
C THR A 163 -38.90 19.02 7.81
N GLY A 164 -37.63 18.99 7.39
CA GLY A 164 -36.57 19.77 8.02
C GLY A 164 -35.31 19.02 8.45
N ALA A 165 -34.21 19.47 7.86
CA ALA A 165 -32.84 19.46 8.38
C ALA A 165 -32.06 18.14 8.43
N GLY A 166 -30.90 18.15 7.73
CA GLY A 166 -29.71 17.41 8.14
C GLY A 166 -29.71 15.92 7.83
N ARG A 167 -29.66 15.54 6.56
CA ARG A 167 -29.34 14.16 6.17
C ARG A 167 -27.83 13.95 6.31
N GLU A 168 -27.39 13.55 7.49
CA GLU A 168 -26.06 12.94 7.68
C GLU A 168 -25.97 11.70 6.80
N VAL A 169 -25.08 11.76 5.80
CA VAL A 169 -24.71 10.60 4.99
C VAL A 169 -23.90 9.69 5.90
N SER A 170 -24.54 8.68 6.47
CA SER A 170 -23.87 7.64 7.24
C SER A 170 -22.93 6.88 6.28
N SER A 171 -21.64 7.21 6.35
CA SER A 171 -20.58 6.46 5.66
C SER A 171 -20.58 5.04 6.22
N GLY A 172 -21.23 4.12 5.51
CA GLY A 172 -21.12 2.70 5.76
C GLY A 172 -19.65 2.30 5.69
N ALA A 173 -19.06 1.96 6.83
CA ALA A 173 -17.70 1.47 6.90
C ALA A 173 -17.63 0.14 6.15
N ILE A 174 -17.02 0.14 4.97
CA ILE A 174 -16.68 -1.07 4.24
C ILE A 174 -15.58 -1.76 5.06
N GLN A 175 -15.95 -2.80 5.80
CA GLN A 175 -14.99 -3.61 6.55
C GLN A 175 -14.28 -4.55 5.57
N VAL A 176 -13.14 -4.09 5.05
CA VAL A 176 -12.25 -4.93 4.24
C VAL A 176 -11.38 -5.74 5.20
N SER A 177 -11.72 -7.01 5.40
CA SER A 177 -10.84 -7.95 6.10
C SER A 177 -9.87 -8.54 5.10
N PHE A 178 -8.59 -8.21 5.25
CA PHE A 178 -7.51 -8.86 4.52
C PHE A 178 -7.16 -10.14 5.25
N GLU A 179 -7.63 -11.28 4.73
CA GLU A 179 -7.10 -12.56 5.17
C GLU A 179 -5.66 -12.63 4.66
N LYS A 180 -4.72 -12.78 5.58
CA LYS A 180 -3.29 -12.74 5.29
C LYS A 180 -2.93 -13.99 4.49
N SER A 181 -3.07 -13.91 3.17
CA SER A 181 -2.68 -14.99 2.26
C SER A 181 -1.20 -15.30 2.48
N SER A 182 -0.94 -16.55 2.90
CA SER A 182 0.40 -17.09 3.08
C SER A 182 1.18 -17.07 1.76
N GLU A 183 0.49 -17.21 0.61
CA GLU A 183 1.10 -17.17 -0.72
C GLU A 183 1.71 -15.80 -1.05
N ILE A 184 1.02 -14.71 -0.70
CA ILE A 184 1.58 -13.37 -0.90
C ILE A 184 2.84 -13.20 -0.04
N THR A 185 2.82 -13.71 1.19
CA THR A 185 3.99 -13.64 2.09
C THR A 185 5.16 -14.47 1.54
N GLU A 186 4.88 -15.65 0.98
CA GLU A 186 5.90 -16.48 0.33
C GLU A 186 6.44 -15.83 -0.95
N GLN A 187 5.59 -15.20 -1.75
CA GLN A 187 6.01 -14.46 -2.95
C GLN A 187 6.91 -13.27 -2.60
N TYR A 188 6.60 -12.54 -1.53
CA TYR A 188 7.47 -11.48 -1.02
C TYR A 188 8.81 -12.05 -0.52
N ASN A 189 8.79 -13.14 0.23
CA ASN A 189 10.02 -13.78 0.73
C ASN A 189 10.89 -14.30 -0.42
N GLN A 190 10.30 -14.89 -1.46
CA GLN A 190 11.02 -15.33 -2.67
C GLN A 190 11.63 -14.14 -3.42
N ARG A 191 10.88 -13.04 -3.56
CA ARG A 191 11.38 -11.81 -4.20
C ARG A 191 12.55 -11.22 -3.40
N ASP A 192 12.45 -11.18 -2.08
CA ASP A 192 13.53 -10.71 -1.21
C ASP A 192 14.76 -11.63 -1.28
N GLN A 193 14.55 -12.95 -1.38
CA GLN A 193 15.63 -13.90 -1.63
C GLN A 193 16.30 -13.68 -2.98
N MET A 194 15.54 -13.41 -4.05
CA MET A 194 16.09 -13.09 -5.37
C MET A 194 16.87 -11.78 -5.37
N LEU A 195 16.43 -10.77 -4.61
CA LEU A 195 17.16 -9.52 -4.46
C LEU A 195 18.45 -9.68 -3.65
N ARG A 196 18.46 -10.58 -2.65
CA ARG A 196 19.66 -10.92 -1.86
C ARG A 196 20.65 -11.80 -2.63
N SER A 197 20.16 -12.68 -3.51
CA SER A 197 20.99 -13.58 -4.31
C SER A 197 21.48 -12.95 -5.61
N SER A 198 20.85 -11.86 -6.06
CA SER A 198 21.37 -11.05 -7.16
C SER A 198 22.74 -10.49 -6.77
N PRO A 199 23.78 -10.64 -7.61
CA PRO A 199 25.10 -10.09 -7.32
C PRO A 199 24.94 -8.59 -7.09
N SER A 200 25.26 -8.15 -5.87
CA SER A 200 25.13 -6.76 -5.46
C SER A 200 25.78 -5.88 -6.52
N ILE A 201 24.97 -5.10 -7.24
CA ILE A 201 25.47 -4.09 -8.14
C ILE A 201 26.18 -3.09 -7.23
N GLN A 202 27.50 -3.22 -7.13
CA GLN A 202 28.34 -2.26 -6.43
C GLN A 202 28.33 -1.00 -7.29
N TYR A 203 27.49 -0.05 -6.93
CA TYR A 203 27.59 1.30 -7.45
C TYR A 203 28.90 1.87 -6.93
N HIS A 204 29.94 1.83 -7.77
CA HIS A 204 31.08 2.71 -7.59
C HIS A 204 30.57 4.13 -7.81
N VAL A 205 30.17 4.78 -6.73
CA VAL A 205 29.98 6.23 -6.71
C VAL A 205 31.35 6.81 -6.97
N GLY A 206 31.62 7.15 -8.23
CA GLY A 206 32.81 7.89 -8.61
C GLY A 206 32.85 9.13 -7.72
N SER A 207 33.88 9.22 -6.87
CA SER A 207 34.11 10.44 -6.12
C SER A 207 34.21 11.57 -7.14
N PRO A 208 33.41 12.64 -7.02
CA PRO A 208 33.51 13.76 -7.95
C PRO A 208 34.96 14.23 -7.96
N PRO A 209 35.56 14.51 -9.13
CA PRO A 209 36.88 15.09 -9.18
C PRO A 209 36.86 16.37 -8.35
N VAL A 210 37.70 16.41 -7.32
CA VAL A 210 37.94 17.60 -6.52
C VAL A 210 38.63 18.60 -7.45
N ASP A 211 37.81 19.42 -8.11
CA ASP A 211 38.28 20.45 -9.01
C ASP A 211 38.77 21.66 -8.19
N ARG A 212 40.07 21.89 -8.34
CA ARG A 212 40.84 23.14 -8.40
C ARG A 212 40.36 24.34 -7.56
N PRO A 213 41.29 25.00 -6.84
CA PRO A 213 41.00 26.29 -6.23
C PRO A 213 40.69 27.33 -7.32
N VAL A 214 39.47 27.86 -7.27
CA VAL A 214 39.08 29.13 -7.87
C VAL A 214 39.85 30.21 -7.10
N VAL A 215 40.95 30.68 -7.68
CA VAL A 215 41.67 31.85 -7.16
C VAL A 215 41.46 32.97 -8.19
N ASP A 216 40.60 33.90 -7.78
CA ASP A 216 40.72 35.35 -7.98
C ASP A 216 41.28 35.84 -9.31
N ASP A 217 40.41 36.16 -10.28
CA ASP A 217 40.79 37.09 -11.35
C ASP A 217 39.58 37.80 -12.00
N LEU A 218 38.63 38.27 -11.19
CA LEU A 218 37.44 39.00 -11.67
C LEU A 218 37.39 40.48 -11.30
N PHE A 219 38.45 41.05 -10.71
CA PHE A 219 38.49 42.47 -10.32
C PHE A 219 39.44 43.36 -11.14
N ALA A 220 40.07 42.86 -12.21
CA ALA A 220 41.07 43.64 -12.95
C ALA A 220 40.55 44.47 -14.15
N VAL A 221 39.24 44.51 -14.47
CA VAL A 221 38.74 45.17 -15.71
C VAL A 221 37.66 46.23 -15.44
N LEU A 222 37.91 47.13 -14.50
CA LEU A 222 37.23 48.43 -14.47
C LEU A 222 38.28 49.53 -14.39
N GLY A 223 38.77 49.92 -15.57
CA GLY A 223 39.53 51.16 -15.75
C GLY A 223 38.62 52.40 -15.63
N PRO A 224 39.18 53.56 -15.30
CA PRO A 224 38.41 54.77 -15.02
C PRO A 224 37.89 55.40 -16.32
N LEU A 225 36.59 55.66 -16.39
CA LEU A 225 36.00 56.54 -17.41
C LEU A 225 36.30 58.00 -17.02
N GLY A 226 37.12 58.66 -17.84
CA GLY A 226 37.17 60.11 -17.98
C GLY A 226 36.32 60.57 -19.16
#